data_AF-A0A958H6E2-F1
#
_entry.id   AF-A0A958H6E2-F1
#
_cell.length_a   1.000
_cell.length_b   1.000
_cell.length_c   1.000
_cell.angle_alpha   90.00
_cell.angle_beta   90.00
_cell.angle_gamma   90.00
#
_symmetry.space_group_name_H-M   'P 1'
#
loop_
_entity.id
_entity.type
_entity.pdbx_description
1 polymer ?
#
loop_
_entity_poly.entity_id
_entity_poly.type
_entity_poly.pdbx_seq_one_letter_code
_entity_poly.pdbx_strand_id
1 'polypeptide(L)'
;MTVRRTLLLILLATSALVTACNQPEPAPEPTTTAAAPPATAAPEATAAPQPTATTPSTETPVAPAPAEPLYLNLMWHQHQPVYFKDPETGVYEKPWVRLHAAKDYVDMAAILEQYPDVKATFNLTPSLLRQLQDLQSGAKDLYQVYTEIPAAELTSEQKQFIESRFFDANPKIIARFPRYQEIADDRANRDSWDTQTWLDLQVLFNLAWTDPDWLAEEPLAALVAKGSNFTEEDKGTVLAEHARLVAEVIPLHKRLQDEGRIEITTTPFYHPILP
;
A
#
# COMPACT_ATOMS: atom_id res chain seq x y z
N MET A 1 65.53 -5.74 32.61
CA MET A 1 65.86 -5.34 31.22
C MET A 1 64.53 -5.06 30.51
N THR A 2 64.18 -3.96 29.86
CA THR A 2 64.72 -2.60 29.67
C THR A 2 63.56 -1.87 28.94
N VAL A 3 63.00 -0.80 29.54
CA VAL A 3 62.57 0.50 28.93
C VAL A 3 61.61 0.45 27.69
N ARG A 4 60.33 0.88 27.77
CA ARG A 4 59.73 2.25 27.70
C ARG A 4 59.96 3.01 26.37
N ARG A 5 58.90 3.70 25.86
CA ARG A 5 58.85 4.85 24.90
C ARG A 5 58.71 4.52 23.39
N THR A 6 58.01 5.23 22.49
CA THR A 6 57.06 6.39 22.44
C THR A 6 56.62 6.55 20.95
N LEU A 7 55.50 7.26 20.69
CA LEU A 7 55.00 7.98 19.47
C LEU A 7 53.65 7.37 19.02
N LEU A 8 52.46 7.95 19.20
CA LEU A 8 51.95 9.33 19.04
C LEU A 8 52.24 9.95 17.66
N LEU A 9 51.35 9.70 16.69
CA LEU A 9 51.19 10.56 15.51
C LEU A 9 49.75 10.47 14.94
N ILE A 10 49.01 11.56 15.16
CA ILE A 10 48.10 12.25 14.23
C ILE A 10 46.88 11.45 13.68
N LEU A 11 45.71 11.67 14.28
CA LEU A 11 44.45 11.77 13.54
C LEU A 11 43.78 13.11 13.89
N LEU A 12 44.14 14.14 13.12
CA LEU A 12 43.45 15.43 13.14
C LEU A 12 42.20 15.35 12.26
N ALA A 13 41.06 15.60 12.91
CA ALA A 13 39.92 16.39 12.45
C ALA A 13 39.66 16.50 10.94
N THR A 14 38.56 15.90 10.49
CA THR A 14 37.69 16.46 9.44
C THR A 14 36.23 16.32 9.84
N SER A 15 35.77 17.26 10.65
CA SER A 15 34.35 17.61 10.80
C SER A 15 34.11 18.89 10.01
N ALA A 16 33.40 18.79 8.90
CA ALA A 16 32.77 19.91 8.20
C ALA A 16 31.42 19.39 7.66
N LEU A 17 30.32 19.69 8.34
CA LEU A 17 29.41 20.80 7.99
C LEU A 17 28.91 20.70 6.54
N VAL A 18 27.90 19.86 6.32
CA VAL A 18 26.97 20.03 5.20
C VAL A 18 25.77 20.80 5.75
N THR A 19 25.90 22.12 5.73
CA THR A 19 24.79 23.03 6.04
C THR A 19 23.98 23.25 4.77
N ALA A 20 22.67 23.12 4.94
CA ALA A 20 21.62 23.36 3.97
C ALA A 20 21.79 24.63 3.12
N CYS A 21 21.59 24.48 1.81
CA CYS A 21 21.01 25.50 0.95
C CYS A 21 19.91 24.82 0.13
N ASN A 22 18.69 24.78 0.67
CA ASN A 22 17.50 24.44 -0.09
C ASN A 22 16.57 25.66 0.02
N GLN A 23 16.53 26.47 -1.04
CA GLN A 23 15.50 27.48 -1.25
C GLN A 23 14.86 27.15 -2.61
N PRO A 24 13.52 27.04 -2.69
CA PRO A 24 12.83 26.81 -3.95
C PRO A 24 12.82 28.10 -4.78
N GLU A 25 13.26 27.98 -6.03
CA GLU A 25 13.21 29.02 -7.05
C GLU A 25 11.77 29.16 -7.59
N PRO A 26 11.21 30.38 -7.72
CA PRO A 26 9.87 30.57 -8.25
C PRO A 26 9.87 30.47 -9.79
N ALA A 27 8.82 29.82 -10.33
CA ALA A 27 8.60 29.67 -11.76
C ALA A 27 8.36 31.04 -12.46
N PRO A 28 8.81 31.23 -13.71
CA PRO A 28 8.59 32.46 -14.44
C PRO A 28 7.15 32.57 -14.98
N GLU A 29 6.56 33.76 -14.85
CA GLU A 29 5.27 34.12 -15.45
C GLU A 29 5.35 34.27 -16.98
N PRO A 30 4.27 34.01 -17.73
CA PRO A 30 4.24 34.19 -19.17
C PRO A 30 4.08 35.66 -19.57
N THR A 31 5.08 36.20 -20.26
CA THR A 31 5.06 37.54 -20.85
C THR A 31 4.17 37.58 -22.09
N THR A 32 3.05 38.30 -22.03
CA THR A 32 2.26 38.70 -23.19
C THR A 32 2.92 39.87 -23.91
N THR A 33 3.44 39.65 -25.12
CA THR A 33 3.81 40.74 -26.04
C THR A 33 3.29 40.41 -27.42
N ALA A 34 2.18 41.02 -27.83
CA ALA A 34 1.77 41.12 -29.22
C ALA A 34 1.78 42.60 -29.62
N ALA A 35 2.65 42.92 -30.58
CA ALA A 35 2.86 44.25 -31.11
C ALA A 35 1.71 44.69 -32.02
N ALA A 36 1.32 45.96 -31.92
CA ALA A 36 0.39 46.62 -32.82
C ALA A 36 1.05 46.95 -34.17
N PRO A 37 0.38 46.72 -35.32
CA PRO A 37 0.86 47.20 -36.61
C PRO A 37 0.48 48.68 -36.86
N PRO A 38 1.21 49.40 -37.74
CA PRO A 38 1.08 50.84 -37.91
C PRO A 38 -0.09 51.24 -38.81
N ALA A 39 -0.59 52.45 -38.57
CA ALA A 39 -1.63 53.12 -39.34
C ALA A 39 -1.15 53.49 -40.75
N THR A 40 -2.00 53.30 -41.77
CA THR A 40 -1.82 53.87 -43.11
C THR A 40 -3.16 54.39 -43.62
N ALA A 41 -3.08 55.48 -44.38
CA ALA A 41 -4.12 56.44 -44.69
C ALA A 41 -5.31 55.93 -45.53
N ALA A 42 -6.44 56.64 -45.37
CA ALA A 42 -7.72 56.42 -46.04
C ALA A 42 -7.72 56.82 -47.53
N PRO A 43 -8.46 56.08 -48.39
CA PRO A 43 -8.98 56.60 -49.64
C PRO A 43 -10.47 56.99 -49.54
N GLU A 44 -10.85 57.95 -50.38
CA GLU A 44 -12.16 58.60 -50.47
C GLU A 44 -13.33 57.65 -50.79
N ALA A 45 -14.49 58.05 -50.30
CA ALA A 45 -15.77 57.37 -50.40
C ALA A 45 -16.26 57.22 -51.85
N THR A 46 -16.57 55.97 -52.23
CA THR A 46 -17.43 55.66 -53.38
C THR A 46 -18.76 55.12 -52.84
N ALA A 47 -19.87 55.65 -53.35
CA ALA A 47 -21.23 55.37 -52.89
C ALA A 47 -21.58 53.87 -52.96
N ALA A 48 -22.26 53.41 -51.91
CA ALA A 48 -22.63 52.01 -51.68
C ALA A 48 -23.68 51.50 -52.68
N PRO A 49 -23.55 50.26 -53.19
CA PRO A 49 -24.68 49.52 -53.75
C PRO A 49 -25.66 49.14 -52.63
N GLN A 50 -26.96 49.25 -52.90
CA GLN A 50 -28.02 48.84 -51.96
C GLN A 50 -27.90 47.34 -51.62
N PRO A 51 -28.03 46.95 -50.33
CA PRO A 51 -28.04 45.55 -49.95
C PRO A 51 -29.32 44.87 -50.43
N THR A 52 -29.16 43.84 -51.26
CA THR A 52 -30.21 42.85 -51.54
C THR A 52 -30.65 42.22 -50.22
N ALA A 53 -31.95 42.14 -49.98
CA ALA A 53 -32.51 41.56 -48.77
C ALA A 53 -32.07 40.10 -48.63
N THR A 54 -31.16 39.83 -47.69
CA THR A 54 -30.83 38.48 -47.24
C THR A 54 -31.96 37.99 -46.35
N THR A 55 -32.68 36.96 -46.80
CA THR A 55 -33.63 36.22 -45.98
C THR A 55 -32.91 35.73 -44.71
N PRO A 56 -33.46 35.91 -43.50
CA PRO A 56 -32.85 35.34 -42.31
C PRO A 56 -32.98 33.82 -42.41
N SER A 57 -31.87 33.13 -42.65
CA SER A 57 -31.78 31.70 -42.39
C SER A 57 -32.02 31.51 -40.90
N THR A 58 -33.17 30.91 -40.57
CA THR A 58 -33.42 30.45 -39.21
C THR A 58 -32.51 29.24 -38.99
N GLU A 59 -31.29 29.47 -38.52
CA GLU A 59 -30.47 28.41 -37.97
C GLU A 59 -31.16 27.93 -36.70
N THR A 60 -31.91 26.83 -36.82
CA THR A 60 -32.37 26.06 -35.68
C THR A 60 -31.15 25.76 -34.81
N PRO A 61 -31.15 26.09 -33.51
CA PRO A 61 -30.06 25.69 -32.62
C PRO A 61 -29.96 24.17 -32.66
N VAL A 62 -28.91 23.65 -33.30
CA VAL A 62 -28.57 22.24 -33.20
C VAL A 62 -28.19 22.03 -31.75
N ALA A 63 -29.05 21.33 -31.00
CA ALA A 63 -28.72 20.90 -29.65
C ALA A 63 -27.34 20.23 -29.70
N PRO A 64 -26.41 20.55 -28.80
CA PRO A 64 -25.09 19.94 -28.80
C PRO A 64 -25.29 18.43 -28.80
N ALA A 65 -24.62 17.74 -29.73
CA ALA A 65 -24.64 16.29 -29.79
C ALA A 65 -24.33 15.76 -28.38
N PRO A 66 -25.08 14.76 -27.87
CA PRO A 66 -24.81 14.21 -26.56
C PRO A 66 -23.34 13.79 -26.52
N ALA A 67 -22.62 14.28 -25.51
CA ALA A 67 -21.21 13.96 -25.36
C ALA A 67 -21.04 12.43 -25.36
N GLU A 68 -20.16 11.91 -26.21
CA GLU A 68 -19.89 10.47 -26.22
C GLU A 68 -19.39 10.03 -24.83
N PRO A 69 -19.89 8.90 -24.30
CA PRO A 69 -19.50 8.45 -22.97
C PRO A 69 -18.00 8.12 -22.93
N LEU A 70 -17.31 8.59 -21.89
CA LEU A 70 -15.95 8.16 -21.59
C LEU A 70 -15.98 6.76 -20.98
N TYR A 71 -15.32 5.79 -21.62
CA TYR A 71 -15.13 4.46 -21.06
C TYR A 71 -13.90 4.44 -20.15
N LEU A 72 -14.10 4.12 -18.87
CA LEU A 72 -13.04 4.01 -17.87
C LEU A 72 -12.85 2.54 -17.48
N ASN A 73 -11.62 2.04 -17.56
CA ASN A 73 -11.21 0.76 -16.98
C ASN A 73 -10.28 1.02 -15.79
N LEU A 74 -10.68 0.56 -14.61
CA LEU A 74 -9.83 0.51 -13.43
C LEU A 74 -9.24 -0.90 -13.33
N MET A 75 -7.91 -1.00 -13.45
CA MET A 75 -7.20 -2.27 -13.41
C MET A 75 -6.25 -2.34 -12.21
N TRP A 76 -6.47 -3.34 -11.35
CA TRP A 76 -5.61 -3.63 -10.21
C TRP A 76 -4.69 -4.78 -10.52
N HIS A 77 -3.39 -4.59 -10.32
CA HIS A 77 -2.38 -5.63 -10.51
C HIS A 77 -1.95 -6.21 -9.15
N GLN A 78 -2.49 -7.37 -8.78
CA GLN A 78 -2.12 -8.04 -7.54
C GLN A 78 -1.00 -9.05 -7.80
N HIS A 79 0.18 -8.72 -7.30
CA HIS A 79 1.39 -9.50 -7.49
C HIS A 79 2.11 -9.74 -6.16
N GLN A 80 2.62 -10.96 -6.01
CA GLN A 80 3.72 -11.27 -5.11
C GLN A 80 4.77 -12.11 -5.84
N PRO A 81 6.07 -11.87 -5.60
CA PRO A 81 7.11 -12.77 -6.06
C PRO A 81 6.94 -14.14 -5.41
N VAL A 82 7.62 -15.15 -5.97
CA VAL A 82 7.68 -16.46 -5.31
C VAL A 82 8.63 -16.35 -4.13
N TYR A 83 8.08 -16.39 -2.92
CA TYR A 83 8.90 -16.45 -1.72
C TYR A 83 9.46 -17.85 -1.53
N PHE A 84 10.69 -17.92 -1.00
CA PHE A 84 11.30 -19.19 -0.64
C PHE A 84 10.43 -19.89 0.40
N LYS A 85 10.08 -21.14 0.10
CA LYS A 85 9.42 -22.08 1.00
C LYS A 85 10.44 -23.15 1.34
N ASP A 86 10.77 -23.26 2.61
CA ASP A 86 11.68 -24.27 3.09
C ASP A 86 11.11 -25.67 2.76
N PRO A 87 11.84 -26.53 2.02
CA PRO A 87 11.33 -27.82 1.59
C PRO A 87 11.23 -28.86 2.72
N GLU A 88 11.94 -28.65 3.84
CA GLU A 88 11.90 -29.54 5.00
C GLU A 88 10.75 -29.17 5.94
N THR A 89 10.58 -27.88 6.21
CA THR A 89 9.56 -27.41 7.17
C THR A 89 8.24 -27.00 6.51
N GLY A 90 8.25 -26.71 5.21
CA GLY A 90 7.09 -26.18 4.48
C GLY A 90 6.75 -24.72 4.79
N VAL A 91 7.64 -24.00 5.49
CA VAL A 91 7.41 -22.62 5.94
C VAL A 91 7.95 -21.61 4.92
N TYR A 92 7.17 -20.58 4.61
CA TYR A 92 7.59 -19.46 3.78
C TYR A 92 8.46 -18.48 4.57
N GLU A 93 9.53 -18.00 3.94
CA GLU A 93 10.45 -17.04 4.58
C GLU A 93 9.80 -15.66 4.80
N LYS A 94 8.84 -15.28 3.95
CA LYS A 94 8.22 -13.95 3.95
C LYS A 94 6.71 -14.03 4.15
N PRO A 95 6.11 -13.01 4.80
CA PRO A 95 4.70 -13.05 5.21
C PRO A 95 3.77 -12.37 4.21
N TRP A 96 4.33 -11.77 3.15
CA TRP A 96 3.65 -10.77 2.35
C TRP A 96 2.40 -11.30 1.65
N VAL A 97 2.36 -12.57 1.27
CA VAL A 97 1.14 -13.18 0.72
C VAL A 97 0.02 -13.18 1.78
N ARG A 98 0.29 -13.63 3.01
CA ARG A 98 -0.70 -13.65 4.10
C ARG A 98 -1.10 -12.24 4.53
N LEU A 99 -0.13 -11.35 4.74
CA LEU A 99 -0.41 -10.00 5.24
C LEU A 99 -1.16 -9.15 4.22
N HIS A 100 -0.81 -9.21 2.93
CA HIS A 100 -1.58 -8.53 1.90
C HIS A 100 -2.95 -9.18 1.63
N ALA A 101 -3.12 -10.48 1.89
CA ALA A 101 -4.45 -11.08 1.87
C ALA A 101 -5.35 -10.55 2.99
N ALA A 102 -4.82 -10.41 4.21
CA ALA A 102 -5.55 -9.85 5.35
C ALA A 102 -5.81 -8.34 5.23
N LYS A 103 -5.01 -7.63 4.43
CA LYS A 103 -5.07 -6.17 4.32
C LYS A 103 -5.70 -5.65 3.04
N ASP A 104 -5.43 -6.26 1.89
CA ASP A 104 -5.69 -5.61 0.60
C ASP A 104 -6.55 -6.49 -0.33
N TYR A 105 -6.25 -7.78 -0.47
CA TYR A 105 -6.85 -8.57 -1.57
C TYR A 105 -8.36 -8.78 -1.45
N VAL A 106 -8.86 -9.06 -0.24
CA VAL A 106 -10.30 -9.25 -0.04
C VAL A 106 -11.04 -7.91 -0.13
N ASP A 107 -10.57 -6.92 0.62
CA ASP A 107 -11.20 -5.60 0.72
C ASP A 107 -11.33 -4.90 -0.64
N MET A 108 -10.23 -4.87 -1.41
CA MET A 108 -10.22 -4.23 -2.74
C MET A 108 -11.27 -4.80 -3.70
N ALA A 109 -11.62 -6.07 -3.57
CA ALA A 109 -12.67 -6.69 -4.38
C ALA A 109 -14.06 -6.49 -3.74
N ALA A 110 -14.16 -6.62 -2.41
CA ALA A 110 -15.40 -6.50 -1.65
C ALA A 110 -16.01 -5.10 -1.73
N ILE A 111 -15.20 -4.03 -1.81
CA ILE A 111 -15.70 -2.66 -1.94
C ILE A 111 -16.66 -2.48 -3.13
N LEU A 112 -16.52 -3.28 -4.20
CA LEU A 112 -17.41 -3.23 -5.35
C LEU A 112 -18.84 -3.65 -5.01
N GLU A 113 -19.08 -4.41 -3.95
CA GLU A 113 -20.44 -4.74 -3.49
C GLU A 113 -21.24 -3.49 -3.10
N GLN A 114 -20.56 -2.43 -2.64
CA GLN A 114 -21.18 -1.15 -2.33
C GLN A 114 -21.51 -0.32 -3.58
N TYR A 115 -20.92 -0.67 -4.75
CA TYR A 115 -21.04 0.06 -6.01
C TYR A 115 -21.44 -0.87 -7.16
N PRO A 116 -22.69 -1.36 -7.20
CA PRO A 116 -23.14 -2.41 -8.14
C PRO A 116 -22.91 -2.08 -9.62
N ASP A 117 -22.98 -0.80 -9.98
CA ASP A 117 -22.82 -0.33 -11.36
C ASP A 117 -21.35 -0.15 -11.77
N VAL A 118 -20.41 -0.21 -10.83
CA VAL A 118 -18.97 -0.11 -11.10
C VAL A 118 -18.41 -1.49 -11.42
N LYS A 119 -17.58 -1.52 -12.47
CA LYS A 119 -16.79 -2.69 -12.89
C LYS A 119 -15.31 -2.39 -12.77
N ALA A 120 -14.52 -3.40 -12.46
CA ALA A 120 -13.06 -3.31 -12.40
C ALA A 120 -12.41 -4.59 -12.95
N THR A 121 -11.15 -4.47 -13.35
CA THR A 121 -10.32 -5.60 -13.79
C THR A 121 -9.28 -5.91 -12.72
N PHE A 122 -9.08 -7.17 -12.39
CA PHE A 122 -8.02 -7.62 -11.49
C PHE A 122 -7.07 -8.55 -12.25
N ASN A 123 -5.78 -8.23 -12.26
CA ASN A 123 -4.74 -9.17 -12.66
C ASN A 123 -4.25 -9.93 -11.43
N LEU A 124 -4.35 -11.25 -11.47
CA LEU A 124 -3.84 -12.13 -10.42
C LEU A 124 -2.65 -12.92 -10.97
N THR A 125 -1.47 -12.73 -10.38
CA THR A 125 -0.29 -13.47 -10.84
C THR A 125 -0.34 -14.94 -10.44
N PRO A 126 0.05 -15.90 -11.30
CA PRO A 126 -0.01 -17.31 -10.92
C PRO A 126 0.87 -17.65 -9.72
N SER A 127 2.00 -16.94 -9.54
CA SER A 127 2.84 -17.02 -8.34
C SER A 127 2.08 -16.69 -7.05
N LEU A 128 1.22 -15.67 -7.08
CA LEU A 128 0.40 -15.27 -5.93
C LEU A 128 -0.65 -16.34 -5.65
N LEU A 129 -1.41 -16.76 -6.68
CA LEU A 129 -2.46 -17.77 -6.54
C LEU A 129 -1.94 -19.09 -5.94
N ARG A 130 -0.79 -19.58 -6.42
CA ARG A 130 -0.17 -20.80 -5.89
C ARG A 130 0.22 -20.67 -4.41
N GLN A 131 0.72 -19.50 -3.99
CA GLN A 131 1.09 -19.29 -2.59
C GLN A 131 -0.14 -19.12 -1.68
N LEU A 132 -1.22 -18.48 -2.17
CA LEU A 132 -2.50 -18.44 -1.46
C LEU A 132 -3.06 -19.85 -1.22
N GLN A 133 -3.02 -20.71 -2.24
CA GLN A 133 -3.46 -22.11 -2.12
C GLN A 133 -2.63 -22.91 -1.12
N ASP A 134 -1.30 -22.70 -1.09
CA ASP A 134 -0.43 -23.32 -0.09
C ASP A 134 -0.80 -22.89 1.34
N LEU A 135 -1.05 -21.58 1.56
CA LEU A 135 -1.48 -21.06 2.87
C LEU A 135 -2.86 -21.60 3.26
N GLN A 136 -3.81 -21.66 2.33
CA GLN A 136 -5.12 -22.30 2.53
C GLN A 136 -5.01 -23.78 2.89
N SER A 137 -3.95 -24.44 2.42
CA SER A 137 -3.65 -25.86 2.71
C SER A 137 -2.84 -26.05 4.01
N GLY A 138 -2.63 -24.98 4.79
CA GLY A 138 -1.98 -25.03 6.09
C GLY A 138 -0.50 -24.65 6.11
N ALA A 139 0.08 -24.21 4.98
CA ALA A 139 1.41 -23.60 5.01
C ALA A 139 1.39 -22.31 5.86
N LYS A 140 2.53 -21.98 6.45
CA LYS A 140 2.71 -20.76 7.25
C LYS A 140 3.89 -19.97 6.73
N ASP A 141 3.93 -18.69 7.04
CA ASP A 141 5.15 -17.89 6.96
C ASP A 141 5.86 -17.80 8.31
N LEU A 142 7.15 -17.46 8.29
CA LEU A 142 7.95 -17.30 9.50
C LEU A 142 7.29 -16.33 10.50
N TYR A 143 6.67 -15.24 10.05
CA TYR A 143 6.09 -14.25 10.96
C TYR A 143 4.90 -14.84 11.71
N GLN A 144 4.08 -15.66 11.06
CA GLN A 144 3.04 -16.43 11.73
C GLN A 144 3.64 -17.43 12.71
N VAL A 145 4.66 -18.19 12.31
CA VAL A 145 5.33 -19.15 13.21
C VAL A 145 5.84 -18.47 14.49
N TYR A 146 6.53 -17.33 14.37
CA TYR A 146 7.01 -16.57 15.53
C TYR A 146 5.89 -15.84 16.29
N THR A 147 4.76 -15.54 15.64
CA THR A 147 3.57 -15.01 16.33
C THR A 147 2.94 -16.09 17.21
N GLU A 148 2.83 -17.33 16.72
CA GLU A 148 2.14 -18.42 17.42
C GLU A 148 2.85 -18.90 18.70
N ILE A 149 4.16 -18.68 18.82
CA ILE A 149 4.91 -19.05 20.03
C ILE A 149 4.37 -18.23 21.21
N PRO A 150 3.98 -18.86 22.35
CA PRO A 150 3.57 -18.14 23.54
C PRO A 150 4.65 -17.15 23.98
N ALA A 151 4.26 -15.91 24.30
CA ALA A 151 5.25 -14.85 24.58
C ALA A 151 6.16 -15.19 25.77
N ALA A 152 5.66 -15.99 26.71
CA ALA A 152 6.40 -16.49 27.87
C ALA A 152 7.48 -17.53 27.51
N GLU A 153 7.36 -18.18 26.36
CA GLU A 153 8.24 -19.26 25.90
C GLU A 153 9.28 -18.80 24.86
N LEU A 154 9.24 -17.53 24.47
CA LEU A 154 10.15 -16.97 23.46
C LEU A 154 11.62 -17.08 23.90
N THR A 155 12.42 -17.75 23.07
CA THR A 155 13.88 -17.79 23.19
C THR A 155 14.50 -16.46 22.77
N SER A 156 15.76 -16.23 23.14
CA SER A 156 16.49 -15.01 22.75
C SER A 156 16.58 -14.82 21.22
N GLU A 157 16.74 -15.91 20.48
CA GLU A 157 16.79 -15.89 19.00
C GLU A 157 15.42 -15.51 18.41
N GLN A 158 14.34 -16.06 18.96
CA GLN A 158 12.97 -15.73 18.56
C GLN A 158 12.63 -14.27 18.86
N LYS A 159 13.03 -13.75 20.02
CA LYS A 159 12.88 -12.33 20.37
C LYS A 159 13.63 -11.44 19.40
N GLN A 160 14.85 -11.80 19.02
CA GLN A 160 15.64 -11.03 18.04
C GLN A 160 14.96 -10.97 16.67
N PHE A 161 14.35 -12.08 16.22
CA PHE A 161 13.56 -12.08 15.00
C PHE A 161 12.37 -11.13 15.10
N ILE A 162 11.56 -11.27 16.15
CA ILE A 162 10.35 -10.46 16.36
C ILE A 162 10.72 -8.97 16.42
N GLU A 163 11.71 -8.60 17.23
CA GLU A 163 12.19 -7.22 17.36
C GLU A 163 12.66 -6.62 16.02
N SER A 164 13.28 -7.43 15.17
CA SER A 164 13.80 -6.97 13.88
C SER A 164 12.71 -6.84 12.82
N ARG A 165 11.65 -7.64 12.91
CA ARG A 165 10.70 -7.87 11.80
C ARG A 165 9.28 -7.40 12.10
N PHE A 166 8.86 -7.35 13.36
CA PHE A 166 7.50 -6.96 13.75
C PHE A 166 7.32 -5.44 13.79
N PHE A 167 8.22 -4.70 13.13
CA PHE A 167 8.05 -3.29 12.76
C PHE A 167 8.14 -3.09 11.25
N ASP A 168 8.12 -4.17 10.46
CA ASP A 168 7.98 -4.12 9.01
C ASP A 168 6.52 -3.77 8.65
N ALA A 169 6.08 -2.60 9.11
CA ALA A 169 4.79 -1.96 8.87
C ALA A 169 5.03 -0.46 8.68
N ASN A 170 4.16 0.21 7.93
CA ASN A 170 4.32 1.65 7.70
C ASN A 170 4.21 2.42 9.05
N PRO A 171 5.14 3.33 9.38
CA PRO A 171 5.10 4.08 10.65
C PRO A 171 3.79 4.82 10.91
N LYS A 172 3.10 5.29 9.85
CA LYS A 172 1.78 5.93 9.98
C LYS A 172 0.69 4.96 10.40
N ILE A 173 0.84 3.67 10.14
CA ILE A 173 -0.06 2.61 10.59
C ILE A 173 0.27 2.23 12.03
N ILE A 174 1.56 2.07 12.36
CA ILE A 174 2.03 1.84 13.74
C ILE A 174 1.47 2.92 14.67
N ALA A 175 1.57 4.20 14.27
CA ALA A 175 1.08 5.34 15.03
C ALA A 175 -0.44 5.36 15.28
N ARG A 176 -1.24 4.52 14.59
CA ARG A 176 -2.68 4.38 14.87
C ARG A 176 -2.97 3.61 16.15
N PHE A 177 -2.01 2.79 16.59
CA PHE A 177 -2.13 1.96 17.79
C PHE A 177 -1.20 2.53 18.87
N PRO A 178 -1.72 3.20 19.92
CA PRO A 178 -0.89 3.87 20.91
C PRO A 178 0.15 2.96 21.57
N ARG A 179 -0.25 1.73 21.94
CA ARG A 179 0.67 0.74 22.51
C ARG A 179 1.74 0.29 21.52
N TYR A 180 1.41 0.17 20.23
CA TYR A 180 2.40 -0.24 19.24
C TYR A 180 3.46 0.85 19.02
N GLN A 181 3.03 2.11 19.00
CA GLN A 181 3.93 3.26 18.95
C GLN A 181 4.83 3.32 20.20
N GLU A 182 4.28 3.10 21.39
CA GLU A 182 5.07 3.04 22.64
C GLU A 182 6.18 1.98 22.55
N ILE A 183 5.85 0.76 22.10
CA ILE A 183 6.84 -0.31 21.93
C ILE A 183 7.85 0.04 20.83
N ALA A 184 7.42 0.69 19.74
CA ALA A 184 8.30 1.13 18.65
C ALA A 184 9.33 2.17 19.12
N ASP A 185 8.92 3.08 20.00
CA ASP A 185 9.79 4.11 20.58
C ASP A 185 10.75 3.53 21.63
N ASP A 186 10.37 2.44 22.30
CA ASP A 186 11.17 1.78 23.35
C ASP A 186 12.13 0.69 22.84
N ARG A 187 12.34 0.56 21.52
CA ARG A 187 13.22 -0.47 20.92
C ARG A 187 14.66 -0.45 21.44
N ALA A 188 15.15 0.71 21.90
CA ALA A 188 16.47 0.82 22.51
C ALA A 188 16.59 0.07 23.84
N ASN A 189 15.48 -0.15 24.56
CA ASN A 189 15.43 -0.80 25.86
C ASN A 189 14.81 -2.20 25.82
N ARG A 190 14.74 -2.81 24.63
CA ARG A 190 14.14 -4.13 24.38
C ARG A 190 14.57 -5.27 25.30
N ASP A 191 15.80 -5.22 25.82
CA ASP A 191 16.31 -6.24 26.74
C ASP A 191 15.56 -6.22 28.08
N SER A 192 14.83 -5.14 28.36
CA SER A 192 13.97 -4.98 29.53
C SER A 192 12.49 -5.33 29.30
N TRP A 193 12.11 -5.66 28.06
CA TRP A 193 10.71 -5.99 27.74
C TRP A 193 10.25 -7.26 28.44
N ASP A 194 9.15 -7.13 29.17
CA ASP A 194 8.47 -8.22 29.83
C ASP A 194 7.63 -9.05 28.85
N THR A 195 7.10 -10.18 29.34
CA THR A 195 6.27 -11.08 28.55
C THR A 195 5.07 -10.37 27.92
N GLN A 196 4.44 -9.42 28.62
CA GLN A 196 3.28 -8.71 28.10
C GLN A 196 3.64 -7.81 26.93
N THR A 197 4.80 -7.15 26.97
CA THR A 197 5.30 -6.32 25.86
C THR A 197 5.53 -7.15 24.59
N TRP A 198 6.09 -8.36 24.73
CA TRP A 198 6.25 -9.28 23.60
C TRP A 198 4.91 -9.77 23.03
N LEU A 199 3.96 -10.12 23.90
CA LEU A 199 2.63 -10.55 23.48
C LEU A 199 1.88 -9.43 22.76
N ASP A 200 1.91 -8.22 23.32
CA ASP A 200 1.29 -7.06 22.70
C ASP A 200 1.90 -6.79 21.31
N LEU A 201 3.22 -6.85 21.17
CA LEU A 201 3.89 -6.67 19.88
C LEU A 201 3.46 -7.73 18.84
N GLN A 202 3.35 -9.00 19.25
CA GLN A 202 2.88 -10.08 18.38
C GLN A 202 1.47 -9.81 17.84
N VAL A 203 0.55 -9.36 18.69
CA VAL A 203 -0.83 -9.06 18.31
C VAL A 203 -0.91 -7.79 17.47
N LEU A 204 -0.29 -6.71 17.92
CA LEU A 204 -0.35 -5.39 17.27
C LEU A 204 0.27 -5.40 15.87
N PHE A 205 1.34 -6.16 15.65
CA PHE A 205 1.88 -6.34 14.31
C PHE A 205 0.86 -6.92 13.33
N ASN A 206 0.10 -7.95 13.76
CA ASN A 206 -0.90 -8.56 12.88
C ASN A 206 -2.12 -7.66 12.69
N LEU A 207 -2.62 -6.99 13.74
CA LEU A 207 -3.68 -5.99 13.62
C LEU A 207 -3.31 -4.83 12.68
N ALA A 208 -2.06 -4.38 12.71
CA ALA A 208 -1.58 -3.33 11.80
C ALA A 208 -1.52 -3.77 10.32
N TRP A 209 -1.54 -5.08 10.07
CA TRP A 209 -1.61 -5.70 8.76
C TRP A 209 -3.00 -6.25 8.43
N THR A 210 -4.03 -5.74 9.09
CA THR A 210 -5.43 -6.00 8.75
C THR A 210 -6.08 -4.74 8.18
N ASP A 211 -6.99 -4.89 7.22
CA ASP A 211 -7.71 -3.76 6.63
C ASP A 211 -8.57 -3.03 7.69
N PRO A 212 -8.66 -1.68 7.67
CA PRO A 212 -9.52 -0.93 8.58
C PRO A 212 -11.00 -1.36 8.60
N ASP A 213 -11.56 -1.81 7.48
CA ASP A 213 -12.96 -2.22 7.43
C ASP A 213 -13.15 -3.51 8.25
N TRP A 214 -12.23 -4.48 8.14
CA TRP A 214 -12.23 -5.67 9.00
C TRP A 214 -11.92 -5.36 10.46
N LEU A 215 -11.05 -4.38 10.73
CA LEU A 215 -10.76 -3.92 12.09
C LEU A 215 -11.96 -3.24 12.76
N ALA A 216 -12.93 -2.75 11.98
CA ALA A 216 -14.16 -2.15 12.47
C ALA A 216 -15.27 -3.17 12.77
N GLU A 217 -15.04 -4.45 12.45
CA GLU A 217 -15.98 -5.55 12.64
C GLU A 217 -15.54 -6.51 13.77
N GLU A 218 -16.51 -7.17 14.41
CA GLU A 218 -16.21 -8.22 15.38
C GLU A 218 -15.66 -9.47 14.66
N PRO A 219 -14.65 -10.16 15.23
CA PRO A 219 -14.15 -9.99 16.59
C PRO A 219 -13.01 -8.97 16.76
N LEU A 220 -12.52 -8.37 15.67
CA LEU A 220 -11.32 -7.51 15.70
C LEU A 220 -11.59 -6.14 16.32
N ALA A 221 -12.79 -5.60 16.17
CA ALA A 221 -13.21 -4.34 16.78
C ALA A 221 -12.99 -4.34 18.30
N ALA A 222 -13.32 -5.43 18.99
CA ALA A 222 -13.07 -5.58 20.42
C ALA A 222 -11.57 -5.54 20.76
N LEU A 223 -10.71 -6.11 19.92
CA LEU A 223 -9.26 -6.10 20.11
C LEU A 223 -8.63 -4.73 19.85
N VAL A 224 -9.11 -4.02 18.83
CA VAL A 224 -8.72 -2.64 18.56
C VAL A 224 -9.11 -1.74 19.72
N ALA A 225 -10.32 -1.89 20.25
CA ALA A 225 -10.79 -1.15 21.42
C ALA A 225 -9.99 -1.49 22.68
N LYS A 226 -9.56 -2.75 22.84
CA LYS A 226 -8.71 -3.20 23.94
C LYS A 226 -7.33 -2.53 23.90
N GLY A 227 -6.70 -2.48 22.72
CA GLY A 227 -5.50 -1.68 22.43
C GLY A 227 -4.17 -2.13 23.09
N SER A 228 -4.21 -2.83 24.23
CA SER A 228 -3.04 -3.36 24.95
C SER A 228 -3.42 -4.48 25.92
N ASN A 229 -2.43 -5.08 26.59
CA ASN A 229 -2.63 -6.18 27.53
C ASN A 229 -3.36 -7.37 26.90
N PHE A 230 -2.97 -7.71 25.67
CA PHE A 230 -3.56 -8.80 24.92
C PHE A 230 -3.29 -10.15 25.58
N THR A 231 -4.17 -11.11 25.34
CA THR A 231 -4.01 -12.50 25.77
C THR A 231 -3.55 -13.38 24.60
N GLU A 232 -3.10 -14.59 24.92
CA GLU A 232 -2.82 -15.61 23.90
C GLU A 232 -4.08 -15.99 23.10
N GLU A 233 -5.26 -15.87 23.70
CA GLU A 233 -6.55 -16.05 23.02
C GLU A 233 -6.82 -14.93 22.02
N ASP A 234 -6.57 -13.67 22.39
CA ASP A 234 -6.69 -12.53 21.46
C ASP A 234 -5.77 -12.71 20.25
N LYS A 235 -4.54 -13.19 20.47
CA LYS A 235 -3.60 -13.52 19.41
C LYS A 235 -4.15 -14.60 18.47
N GLY A 236 -4.75 -15.64 19.05
CA GLY A 236 -5.45 -16.69 18.30
C GLY A 236 -6.57 -16.14 17.43
N THR A 237 -7.37 -15.21 17.96
CA THR A 237 -8.45 -14.53 17.23
C THR A 237 -7.94 -13.76 16.00
N VAL A 238 -6.89 -12.95 16.14
CA VAL A 238 -6.32 -12.21 15.00
C VAL A 238 -5.79 -13.16 13.92
N LEU A 239 -5.10 -14.24 14.32
CA LEU A 239 -4.57 -15.22 13.38
C LEU A 239 -5.69 -16.02 12.68
N ALA A 240 -6.79 -16.29 13.37
CA ALA A 240 -7.97 -16.93 12.77
C ALA A 240 -8.61 -16.04 11.71
N GLU A 241 -8.72 -14.73 11.95
CA GLU A 241 -9.23 -13.78 10.95
C GLU A 241 -8.29 -13.67 9.74
N HIS A 242 -6.97 -13.65 9.94
CA HIS A 242 -6.02 -13.71 8.82
C HIS A 242 -6.20 -14.99 7.98
N ALA A 243 -6.42 -16.15 8.64
CA ALA A 243 -6.67 -17.40 7.93
C ALA A 243 -7.99 -17.37 7.15
N ARG A 244 -9.07 -16.80 7.73
CA ARG A 244 -10.35 -16.59 7.04
C ARG A 244 -10.17 -15.71 5.80
N LEU A 245 -9.50 -14.57 5.94
CA LEU A 245 -9.29 -13.62 4.83
C LEU A 245 -8.44 -14.24 3.70
N VAL A 246 -7.38 -14.99 4.03
CA VAL A 246 -6.62 -15.78 3.04
C VAL A 246 -7.51 -16.79 2.31
N ALA A 247 -8.40 -17.48 3.04
CA ALA A 247 -9.35 -18.42 2.45
C ALA A 247 -10.39 -17.74 1.53
N GLU A 248 -10.68 -16.47 1.76
CA GLU A 248 -11.71 -15.71 1.06
C GLU A 248 -11.24 -15.07 -0.26
N VAL A 249 -9.94 -14.77 -0.41
CA VAL A 249 -9.40 -14.10 -1.60
C VAL A 249 -9.89 -14.75 -2.90
N ILE A 250 -9.63 -16.05 -3.10
CA ILE A 250 -9.94 -16.72 -4.36
C ILE A 250 -11.46 -16.88 -4.58
N PRO A 251 -12.26 -17.37 -3.59
CA PRO A 251 -13.70 -17.47 -3.73
C PRO A 251 -14.41 -16.14 -4.02
N LEU A 252 -14.01 -15.05 -3.36
CA LEU A 252 -14.62 -13.73 -3.58
C LEU A 252 -14.40 -13.24 -5.01
N HIS A 253 -13.15 -13.26 -5.48
CA HIS A 253 -12.83 -12.86 -6.87
C HIS A 253 -13.57 -13.74 -7.88
N LYS A 254 -13.64 -15.05 -7.63
CA LYS A 254 -14.39 -15.96 -8.49
C LYS A 254 -15.87 -15.59 -8.55
N ARG A 255 -16.51 -15.39 -7.40
CA ARG A 255 -17.93 -15.02 -7.31
C ARG A 255 -18.22 -13.73 -8.07
N LEU A 256 -17.43 -12.68 -7.81
CA LEU A 256 -17.60 -11.38 -8.48
C LEU A 256 -17.36 -11.48 -9.99
N GLN A 257 -16.45 -12.34 -10.45
CA GLN A 257 -16.28 -12.60 -11.87
C GLN A 257 -17.49 -13.33 -12.48
N ASP A 258 -18.00 -14.36 -11.81
CA ASP A 258 -19.16 -15.13 -12.27
C ASP A 258 -20.43 -14.24 -12.33
N GLU A 259 -20.54 -13.24 -11.44
CA GLU A 259 -21.59 -12.22 -11.44
C GLU A 259 -21.38 -11.10 -12.49
N GLY A 260 -20.25 -11.09 -13.21
CA GLY A 260 -19.91 -10.07 -14.20
C GLY A 260 -19.58 -8.69 -13.61
N ARG A 261 -19.27 -8.66 -12.30
CA ARG A 261 -18.85 -7.46 -11.54
C ARG A 261 -17.39 -7.10 -11.82
N ILE A 262 -16.55 -8.11 -12.00
CA ILE A 262 -15.13 -7.95 -12.33
C ILE A 262 -14.71 -8.81 -13.51
N GLU A 263 -13.59 -8.44 -14.12
CA GLU A 263 -12.85 -9.28 -15.07
C GLU A 263 -11.54 -9.73 -14.42
N ILE A 264 -11.22 -11.03 -14.48
CA ILE A 264 -9.91 -11.52 -14.07
C ILE A 264 -9.00 -11.69 -15.28
N THR A 265 -7.81 -11.11 -15.19
CA THR A 265 -6.70 -11.34 -16.12
C THR A 265 -5.55 -12.03 -15.38
N THR A 266 -4.56 -12.54 -16.13
CA THR A 266 -3.36 -13.12 -15.55
C THR A 266 -2.11 -12.67 -16.30
N THR A 267 -0.95 -13.14 -15.87
CA THR A 267 0.38 -12.76 -16.36
C THR A 267 1.29 -13.99 -16.32
N PRO A 268 2.49 -14.00 -16.94
CA PRO A 268 3.36 -15.16 -16.89
C PRO A 268 3.72 -15.55 -15.45
N PHE A 269 3.92 -16.86 -15.25
CA PHE A 269 3.87 -17.48 -13.92
C PHE A 269 4.73 -16.82 -12.85
N TYR A 270 5.99 -16.51 -13.17
CA TYR A 270 6.96 -15.90 -12.24
C TYR A 270 7.08 -14.38 -12.36
N HIS A 271 6.19 -13.74 -13.12
CA HIS A 271 6.24 -12.31 -13.43
C HIS A 271 7.64 -11.84 -13.93
N PRO A 272 8.23 -12.50 -14.95
CA PRO A 272 9.50 -12.09 -15.52
C PRO A 272 9.36 -10.73 -16.21
N ILE A 273 10.45 -9.97 -16.26
CA ILE A 273 10.54 -8.76 -17.07
C ILE A 273 10.66 -9.21 -18.54
N LEU A 274 9.56 -9.12 -19.28
CA LEU A 274 9.51 -9.38 -20.72
C LEU A 274 9.70 -8.07 -21.52
N PRO A 275 10.26 -8.12 -22.75
CA PRO A 275 10.43 -6.96 -23.63
C PRO A 275 9.14 -6.30 -24.10
#